data_AF-A0A1V3R8D5-F1
#
_entry.id   AF-A0A1V3R8D5-F1
#
_cell.length_a   1.000
_cell.length_b   1.000
_cell.length_c   1.000
_cell.angle_alpha   90.00
_cell.angle_beta   90.00
_cell.angle_gamma   90.00
#
_symmetry.space_group_name_H-M   'P 1'
#
loop_
_entity.id
_entity.type
_entity.pdbx_description
1 polymer ?
#
loop_
_entity_poly.entity_id
_entity_poly.type
_entity_poly.pdbx_seq_one_letter_code
_entity_poly.pdbx_strand_id
1 'polypeptide(L)'
;MQKESSSEWPLIDAYGICRQTILPVYRQPTFDSALVTQLLFGECYQINGLTSDRQWFRIYHEDTGMGGWVWATLIKEITGDEYQTFLNQDFQVVTSPIAAIEYLGSSLYLLPGSRLHFSELELFNWQDHVGFTGNSRPKILKADREELAEIGLRFLNAPFQAGGRSIFGLDEEQGFALIFAIAGYSWKSGKIPGKSVTPEEALPGDLFIFRDLEKQESHFGLFLGAENILWMDNKMKVSDLDEWEDFLRNNTGKQVVFDTRLIVG
;
A
#
# COMPACT_ATOMS: atom_id res chain seq x y z
N MET A 1 -7.81 30.71 -24.73
CA MET A 1 -6.62 30.37 -23.93
C MET A 1 -6.67 31.16 -22.63
N GLN A 2 -7.41 30.68 -21.64
CA GLN A 2 -7.24 31.15 -20.26
C GLN A 2 -6.06 30.38 -19.67
N LYS A 3 -4.98 31.10 -19.34
CA LYS A 3 -3.92 30.58 -18.50
C LYS A 3 -4.45 30.62 -17.07
N GLU A 4 -4.92 29.49 -16.57
CA GLU A 4 -4.98 29.30 -15.12
C GLU A 4 -3.54 29.19 -14.62
N SER A 5 -3.06 30.27 -14.00
CA SER A 5 -1.83 30.22 -13.24
C SER A 5 -2.14 29.47 -11.93
N SER A 6 -1.89 28.16 -11.92
CA SER A 6 -1.76 27.43 -10.66
C SER A 6 -0.57 28.00 -9.91
N SER A 7 -0.82 28.85 -8.91
CA SER A 7 0.18 29.30 -7.96
C SER A 7 0.40 28.20 -6.92
N GLU A 8 0.85 27.03 -7.37
CA GLU A 8 1.39 26.00 -6.49
C GLU A 8 2.76 26.49 -6.02
N TRP A 9 2.83 26.97 -4.78
CA TRP A 9 4.11 27.20 -4.11
C TRP A 9 4.62 25.83 -3.63
N PRO A 10 5.73 25.30 -4.16
CA PRO A 10 6.29 24.07 -3.63
C PRO A 10 6.88 24.37 -2.24
N LEU A 11 6.24 23.83 -1.21
CA LEU A 11 6.83 23.73 0.12
C LEU A 11 7.84 22.57 0.05
N ILE A 12 9.10 22.85 -0.26
CA ILE A 12 10.13 21.81 -0.43
C ILE A 12 10.50 21.15 0.92
N ASP A 13 10.15 21.78 2.04
CA ASP A 13 10.54 21.36 3.40
C ASP A 13 9.35 21.12 4.36
N ALA A 14 8.18 20.70 3.84
CA ALA A 14 7.02 20.38 4.68
C ALA A 14 6.73 18.87 4.65
N TYR A 15 6.49 18.30 5.84
CA TYR A 15 6.35 16.85 6.03
C TYR A 15 5.16 16.55 6.95
N GLY A 16 4.61 15.35 6.83
CA GLY A 16 3.56 14.87 7.72
C GLY A 16 3.60 13.37 7.93
N ILE A 17 2.80 12.91 8.88
CA ILE A 17 2.61 11.49 9.22
C ILE A 17 1.12 11.17 9.34
N CYS A 18 0.71 10.00 8.86
CA CYS A 18 -0.66 9.54 9.01
C CYS A 18 -0.90 9.10 10.47
N ARG A 19 -1.81 9.77 11.18
CA ARG A 19 -2.26 9.39 12.54
C ARG A 19 -3.70 8.88 12.58
N GLN A 20 -4.26 8.57 11.42
CA GLN A 20 -5.56 7.92 11.25
C GLN A 20 -5.34 6.48 10.79
N THR A 21 -6.35 5.61 10.95
CA THR A 21 -6.31 4.25 10.39
C THR A 21 -6.03 4.30 8.88
N ILE A 22 -6.76 5.17 8.18
CA ILE A 22 -6.66 5.41 6.74
C ILE A 22 -6.77 6.91 6.50
N LEU A 23 -5.86 7.47 5.70
CA LEU A 23 -5.92 8.83 5.18
C LEU A 23 -6.23 8.78 3.67
N PRO A 24 -7.42 9.19 3.22
CA PRO A 24 -7.76 9.18 1.80
C PRO A 24 -7.01 10.26 1.03
N VAL A 25 -6.51 9.92 -0.15
CA VAL A 25 -5.80 10.83 -1.05
C VAL A 25 -6.54 10.92 -2.38
N TYR A 26 -6.90 12.14 -2.78
CA TYR A 26 -7.80 12.41 -3.90
C TYR A 26 -7.06 12.94 -5.13
N ARG A 27 -7.62 12.73 -6.32
CA ARG A 27 -7.06 13.25 -7.58
C ARG A 27 -7.11 14.78 -7.67
N GLN A 28 -8.18 15.39 -7.16
CA GLN A 28 -8.44 16.82 -7.18
C GLN A 28 -8.81 17.30 -5.76
N PRO A 29 -8.61 18.60 -5.44
CA PRO A 29 -8.92 19.17 -4.13
C PRO A 29 -10.42 19.42 -3.95
N THR A 30 -11.21 18.36 -4.03
CA THR A 30 -12.68 18.37 -3.84
C THR A 30 -13.13 17.01 -3.33
N PHE A 31 -14.21 16.98 -2.54
CA PHE A 31 -14.79 15.73 -2.04
C PHE A 31 -15.48 14.91 -3.12
N ASP A 32 -15.78 15.51 -4.28
CA ASP A 32 -16.33 14.82 -5.48
C ASP A 32 -15.23 14.26 -6.40
N SER A 33 -13.99 14.17 -5.91
CA SER A 33 -12.87 13.62 -6.66
C SER A 33 -12.77 12.11 -6.46
N ALA A 34 -12.29 11.41 -7.50
CA ALA A 34 -11.82 10.04 -7.36
C ALA A 34 -10.71 9.93 -6.29
N LEU A 35 -10.76 8.86 -5.51
CA LEU A 35 -9.68 8.39 -4.65
C LEU A 35 -8.55 7.85 -5.55
N VAL A 36 -7.31 8.26 -5.30
CA VAL A 36 -6.14 7.76 -6.05
C VAL A 36 -5.31 6.78 -5.22
N THR A 37 -5.26 6.97 -3.91
CA THR A 37 -4.61 6.06 -2.97
C THR A 37 -5.10 6.35 -1.54
N GLN A 38 -4.63 5.56 -0.59
CA GLN A 38 -4.87 5.70 0.84
C GLN A 38 -3.54 5.57 1.56
N LEU A 39 -3.26 6.41 2.56
CA LEU A 39 -2.12 6.20 3.47
C LEU A 39 -2.58 5.49 4.75
N LEU A 40 -1.79 4.54 5.22
CA LEU A 40 -2.06 3.81 6.46
C LEU A 40 -1.39 4.50 7.65
N PHE A 41 -1.89 4.23 8.86
CA PHE A 41 -1.30 4.74 10.09
C PHE A 41 0.23 4.59 10.12
N GLY A 42 0.94 5.65 10.49
CA GLY A 42 2.40 5.68 10.58
C GLY A 42 3.13 5.89 9.24
N GLU A 43 2.45 5.91 8.10
CA GLU A 43 3.08 6.30 6.83
C GLU A 43 3.37 7.80 6.81
N CYS A 44 4.60 8.17 6.42
CA CYS A 44 5.03 9.56 6.31
C CYS A 44 4.87 10.07 4.88
N TYR A 45 4.61 11.36 4.71
CA TYR A 45 4.42 11.99 3.41
C TYR A 45 5.05 13.38 3.37
N GLN A 46 5.42 13.81 2.16
CA GLN A 46 5.89 15.16 1.88
C GLN A 46 4.69 16.01 1.46
N ILE A 47 4.63 17.26 1.90
CA ILE A 47 3.62 18.23 1.51
C ILE A 47 4.24 19.15 0.46
N ASN A 48 3.78 19.06 -0.79
CA ASN A 48 4.44 19.72 -1.91
C ASN A 48 3.59 20.81 -2.59
N GLY A 49 2.42 21.13 -2.02
CA GLY A 49 1.58 22.21 -2.51
C GLY A 49 0.33 22.40 -1.66
N LEU A 50 -0.39 23.48 -1.91
CA LEU A 50 -1.66 23.77 -1.28
C LEU A 50 -2.53 24.65 -2.17
N THR A 51 -3.84 24.55 -1.97
CA THR A 51 -4.84 25.41 -2.61
C THR A 51 -4.78 26.84 -2.06
N SER A 52 -5.20 27.83 -2.86
CA SER A 52 -5.12 29.25 -2.47
C SER A 52 -5.89 29.59 -1.17
N ASP A 53 -6.95 28.85 -0.88
CA ASP A 53 -7.77 28.95 0.33
C ASP A 53 -7.23 28.10 1.51
N ARG A 54 -6.15 27.34 1.27
CA ARG A 54 -5.49 26.43 2.20
C ARG A 54 -6.38 25.31 2.73
N GLN A 55 -7.46 24.97 2.02
CA GLN A 55 -8.35 23.88 2.44
C GLN A 55 -7.79 22.51 2.08
N TRP A 56 -6.92 22.45 1.07
CA TRP A 56 -6.34 21.20 0.59
C TRP A 56 -4.83 21.31 0.44
N PHE A 57 -4.15 20.27 0.90
CA PHE A 57 -2.73 20.08 0.70
C PHE A 57 -2.49 19.00 -0.35
N ARG A 58 -1.51 19.23 -1.22
CA ARG A 58 -0.99 18.22 -2.12
C ARG A 58 0.15 17.49 -1.40
N ILE A 59 0.06 16.18 -1.36
CA ILE A 59 1.04 15.32 -0.71
C ILE A 59 1.67 14.33 -1.68
N TYR A 60 2.85 13.83 -1.32
CA TYR A 60 3.57 12.76 -2.00
C TYR A 60 4.07 11.73 -0.99
N HIS A 61 3.76 10.47 -1.23
CA HIS A 61 4.17 9.34 -0.41
C HIS A 61 5.32 8.60 -1.09
N GLU A 62 6.50 8.68 -0.48
CA GLU A 62 7.73 8.25 -1.12
C GLU A 62 7.78 6.74 -1.39
N ASP A 63 7.22 5.90 -0.52
CA ASP A 63 7.35 4.45 -0.67
C ASP A 63 6.53 3.89 -1.84
N THR A 64 5.36 4.51 -2.09
CA THR A 64 4.51 4.16 -3.23
C THR A 64 4.90 4.93 -4.49
N GLY A 65 5.48 6.12 -4.32
CA GLY A 65 5.69 7.08 -5.41
C GLY A 65 4.38 7.73 -5.89
N MET A 66 3.32 7.65 -5.10
CA MET A 66 2.01 8.22 -5.40
C MET A 66 1.76 9.51 -4.60
N GLY A 67 0.83 10.33 -5.08
CA GLY A 67 0.46 11.58 -4.43
C GLY A 67 -0.87 12.10 -4.92
N GLY A 68 -1.37 13.12 -4.24
CA GLY A 68 -2.67 13.72 -4.54
C GLY A 68 -3.05 14.72 -3.46
N TRP A 69 -4.35 15.00 -3.34
CA TRP A 69 -4.89 16.03 -2.48
C TRP A 69 -5.51 15.44 -1.22
N VAL A 70 -5.25 16.08 -0.08
CA VAL A 70 -5.78 15.71 1.23
C VAL A 70 -6.38 16.96 1.87
N TRP A 71 -7.53 16.79 2.53
CA TRP A 71 -8.18 17.87 3.25
C TRP A 71 -7.32 18.32 4.44
N ALA A 72 -7.14 19.64 4.58
CA ALA A 72 -6.18 20.24 5.50
C ALA A 72 -6.35 19.83 6.96
N THR A 73 -7.57 19.58 7.41
CA THR A 73 -7.86 19.16 8.79
C THR A 73 -7.35 17.76 9.12
N LEU A 74 -7.05 16.94 8.10
CA LEU A 74 -6.55 15.57 8.26
C LEU A 74 -5.01 15.51 8.29
N ILE A 75 -4.34 16.62 7.95
CA ILE A 75 -2.88 16.70 7.94
C ILE A 75 -2.36 16.76 9.37
N LYS A 76 -1.35 15.95 9.64
CA LYS A 76 -0.54 16.03 10.84
C LYS A 76 0.89 16.31 10.43
N GLU A 77 1.29 17.56 10.56
CA GLU A 77 2.65 18.01 10.26
C GLU A 77 3.67 17.43 11.25
N ILE A 78 4.87 17.19 10.75
CA ILE A 78 6.06 16.82 11.51
C ILE A 78 7.25 17.63 10.99
N THR A 79 8.29 17.74 11.82
CA THR A 79 9.55 18.37 11.43
C THR A 79 10.31 17.52 10.41
N GLY A 80 11.24 18.15 9.68
CA GLY A 80 12.14 17.41 8.78
C GLY A 80 12.98 16.35 9.49
N ASP A 81 13.44 16.63 10.72
CA ASP A 81 14.21 15.68 11.53
C ASP A 81 13.37 14.47 11.96
N GLU A 82 12.11 14.68 12.35
CA GLU A 82 11.17 13.59 12.63
C GLU A 82 10.89 12.77 11.37
N TYR A 83 10.69 13.41 10.23
CA TYR A 83 10.47 12.72 8.95
C TYR A 83 11.66 11.83 8.59
N GLN A 84 12.89 12.35 8.68
CA GLN A 84 14.09 11.55 8.43
C GLN A 84 14.24 10.42 9.46
N THR A 85 13.86 10.66 10.70
CA THR A 85 13.88 9.65 11.76
C THR A 85 12.93 8.50 11.44
N PHE A 86 11.66 8.79 11.12
CA PHE A 86 10.66 7.77 10.77
C PHE A 86 10.97 7.03 9.47
N LEU A 87 11.68 7.64 8.52
CA LEU A 87 12.10 6.95 7.30
C LEU A 87 13.27 5.97 7.53
N ASN A 88 14.19 6.31 8.42
CA ASN A 88 15.45 5.57 8.58
C ASN A 88 15.49 4.64 9.80
N GLN A 89 14.61 4.84 10.78
CA GLN A 89 14.49 3.94 11.94
C GLN A 89 13.69 2.69 11.58
N ASP A 90 14.05 1.58 12.23
CA ASP A 90 13.28 0.35 12.14
C ASP A 90 11.91 0.52 12.81
N PHE A 91 10.88 0.01 12.13
CA PHE A 91 9.51 -0.01 12.62
C PHE A 91 8.91 -1.41 12.48
N GLN A 92 7.88 -1.68 13.29
CA GLN A 92 7.02 -2.84 13.09
C GLN A 92 5.95 -2.52 12.05
N VAL A 93 5.61 -3.50 11.22
CA VAL A 93 4.48 -3.46 10.28
C VAL A 93 3.39 -4.38 10.79
N VAL A 94 2.17 -3.86 10.96
CA VAL A 94 1.01 -4.65 11.36
C VAL A 94 0.66 -5.65 10.26
N THR A 95 0.42 -6.91 10.65
CA THR A 95 0.02 -8.00 9.74
C THR A 95 -1.40 -8.51 10.03
N SER A 96 -1.93 -8.26 11.23
CA SER A 96 -3.31 -8.60 11.57
C SER A 96 -4.32 -7.84 10.71
N PRO A 97 -5.42 -8.48 10.25
CA PRO A 97 -6.50 -7.81 9.52
C PRO A 97 -7.08 -6.60 10.26
N ILE A 98 -7.22 -6.72 11.58
CA ILE A 98 -7.53 -5.60 12.47
C ILE A 98 -6.65 -5.76 13.71
N ALA A 99 -5.95 -4.70 14.08
CA ALA A 99 -5.33 -4.54 15.38
C ALA A 99 -5.86 -3.28 16.06
N ALA A 100 -5.60 -3.10 17.34
CA ALA A 100 -5.88 -1.84 18.03
C ALA A 100 -4.69 -1.39 18.86
N ILE A 101 -4.56 -0.08 19.08
CA ILE A 101 -3.66 0.56 20.04
C ILE A 101 -4.45 1.54 20.90
N GLU A 102 -3.96 1.86 22.09
CA GLU A 102 -4.44 3.05 22.82
C GLU A 102 -3.78 4.31 22.25
N TYR A 103 -4.61 5.26 21.80
CA TYR A 103 -4.18 6.52 21.23
C TYR A 103 -5.05 7.67 21.75
N LEU A 104 -4.42 8.62 22.43
CA LEU A 104 -5.08 9.81 23.01
C LEU A 104 -6.29 9.47 23.92
N GLY A 105 -6.18 8.39 24.72
CA GLY A 105 -7.22 7.96 25.67
C GLY A 105 -8.40 7.23 25.02
N SER A 106 -8.24 6.76 23.78
CA SER A 106 -9.24 5.94 23.07
C SER A 106 -8.56 4.83 22.27
N SER A 107 -9.31 3.79 21.89
CA SER A 107 -8.79 2.75 21.00
C SER A 107 -8.79 3.23 19.54
N LEU A 108 -7.62 3.17 18.90
CA LEU A 108 -7.47 3.36 17.46
C LEU A 108 -7.22 1.99 16.79
N TYR A 109 -8.01 1.66 15.77
CA TYR A 109 -7.81 0.45 15.00
C TYR A 109 -6.77 0.64 13.90
N LEU A 110 -5.99 -0.40 13.65
CA LEU A 110 -4.92 -0.47 12.66
C LEU A 110 -5.20 -1.61 11.69
N LEU A 111 -4.68 -1.47 10.47
CA LEU A 111 -4.90 -2.42 9.37
C LEU A 111 -3.55 -2.97 8.90
N PRO A 112 -3.53 -4.08 8.12
CA PRO A 112 -2.30 -4.62 7.57
C PRO A 112 -1.54 -3.54 6.79
N GLY A 113 -0.27 -3.34 7.13
CA GLY A 113 0.56 -2.28 6.56
C GLY A 113 0.70 -1.01 7.39
N SER A 114 -0.11 -0.83 8.44
CA SER A 114 0.13 0.21 9.45
C SER A 114 1.54 0.06 10.06
N ARG A 115 2.21 1.19 10.27
CA ARG A 115 3.58 1.27 10.80
C ARG A 115 3.56 1.71 12.25
N LEU A 116 4.25 0.94 13.08
CA LEU A 116 4.48 1.22 14.48
C LEU A 116 5.95 1.65 14.61
N HIS A 117 6.15 2.96 14.59
CA HIS A 117 7.46 3.57 14.84
C HIS A 117 7.76 3.52 16.33
N PHE A 118 8.79 2.78 16.72
CA PHE A 118 9.25 2.79 18.10
C PHE A 118 10.40 3.76 18.21
N SER A 119 10.27 4.73 19.11
CA SER A 119 11.39 5.58 19.48
C SER A 119 11.42 5.72 21.00
N GLU A 120 12.58 5.99 21.57
CA GLU A 120 12.70 6.33 23.01
C GLU A 120 11.90 7.60 23.41
N LEU A 121 11.39 8.36 22.42
CA LEU A 121 10.44 9.47 22.62
C LEU A 121 9.03 8.97 22.99
N GLU A 122 8.71 7.71 22.72
CA GLU A 122 7.57 7.02 23.31
C GLU A 122 8.10 6.20 24.49
N LEU A 123 8.19 6.89 25.63
CA LEU A 123 8.50 6.30 26.94
C LEU A 123 7.68 5.00 27.13
N PHE A 124 8.37 3.91 27.48
CA PHE A 124 7.87 2.64 28.06
C PHE A 124 7.83 1.38 27.17
N ASN A 125 8.19 0.27 27.83
CA ASN A 125 8.15 -1.12 27.35
C ASN A 125 6.77 -1.48 26.78
N TRP A 126 6.73 -1.93 25.53
CA TRP A 126 5.51 -2.10 24.73
C TRP A 126 4.60 -3.26 25.16
N GLN A 127 5.13 -4.29 25.83
CA GLN A 127 4.36 -5.48 26.21
C GLN A 127 3.30 -5.20 27.29
N ASP A 128 3.47 -4.13 28.08
CA ASP A 128 2.61 -3.88 29.24
C ASP A 128 1.73 -2.61 29.13
N HIS A 129 1.93 -1.72 28.14
CA HIS A 129 1.31 -0.38 28.18
C HIS A 129 0.67 0.17 26.89
N VAL A 130 0.94 -0.36 25.69
CA VAL A 130 0.38 0.21 24.44
C VAL A 130 -1.01 -0.35 24.09
N GLY A 131 -1.42 -1.44 24.76
CA GLY A 131 -2.68 -2.11 24.45
C GLY A 131 -2.72 -2.61 23.00
N PHE A 132 -1.57 -2.90 22.38
CA PHE A 132 -1.51 -3.42 21.02
C PHE A 132 -2.14 -4.81 20.95
N THR A 133 -3.23 -4.94 20.20
CA THR A 133 -3.96 -6.21 20.03
C THR A 133 -3.74 -6.72 18.61
N GLY A 134 -2.67 -7.47 18.36
CA GLY A 134 -2.44 -8.03 17.03
C GLY A 134 -1.05 -8.59 16.80
N ASN A 135 -0.79 -8.94 15.55
CA ASN A 135 0.50 -9.38 15.06
C ASN A 135 1.15 -8.27 14.25
N SER A 136 2.47 -8.20 14.36
CA SER A 136 3.31 -7.32 13.56
C SER A 136 4.65 -7.99 13.31
N ARG A 137 5.38 -7.47 12.32
CA ARG A 137 6.71 -7.97 11.95
C ARG A 137 7.70 -6.82 11.77
N PRO A 138 9.01 -7.04 11.94
CA PRO A 138 9.99 -6.00 11.69
C PRO A 138 10.06 -5.71 10.19
N LYS A 139 10.01 -4.43 9.79
CA LYS A 139 10.13 -4.05 8.38
C LYS A 139 11.45 -4.48 7.74
N ILE A 140 12.53 -4.45 8.52
CA ILE A 140 13.89 -4.75 8.04
C ILE A 140 14.09 -6.20 7.61
N LEU A 141 13.26 -7.12 8.12
CA LEU A 141 13.32 -8.52 7.78
C LEU A 141 12.45 -8.80 6.55
N LYS A 142 13.03 -9.44 5.53
CA LYS A 142 12.27 -9.96 4.39
C LYS A 142 11.57 -11.25 4.76
N ALA A 143 10.34 -11.41 4.28
CA ALA A 143 9.57 -12.64 4.44
C ALA A 143 10.23 -13.80 3.72
N ASP A 144 10.10 -15.01 4.23
CA ASP A 144 10.23 -16.19 3.40
C ASP A 144 8.95 -16.38 2.56
N ARG A 145 8.90 -17.47 1.77
CA ARG A 145 7.81 -17.74 0.83
C ARG A 145 6.51 -18.01 1.57
N GLU A 146 6.60 -18.79 2.65
CA GLU A 146 5.50 -19.16 3.50
C GLU A 146 4.88 -17.93 4.17
N GLU A 147 5.70 -17.08 4.81
CA GLU A 147 5.22 -15.86 5.45
C GLU A 147 4.65 -14.86 4.45
N LEU A 148 5.23 -14.73 3.24
CA LEU A 148 4.68 -13.89 2.17
C LEU A 148 3.28 -14.38 1.73
N ALA A 149 3.11 -15.69 1.55
CA ALA A 149 1.82 -16.28 1.24
C ALA A 149 0.80 -16.01 2.36
N GLU A 150 1.19 -16.20 3.62
CA GLU A 150 0.33 -15.89 4.77
C GLU A 150 -0.09 -14.42 4.82
N ILE A 151 0.82 -13.48 4.53
CA ILE A 151 0.52 -12.05 4.44
C ILE A 151 -0.51 -11.80 3.33
N GLY A 152 -0.32 -12.38 2.15
CA GLY A 152 -1.29 -12.27 1.04
C GLY A 152 -2.68 -12.76 1.44
N LEU A 153 -2.75 -13.91 2.11
CA LEU A 153 -4.01 -14.50 2.57
C LEU A 153 -4.75 -13.66 3.61
N ARG A 154 -4.10 -12.72 4.31
CA ARG A 154 -4.79 -11.75 5.20
C ARG A 154 -5.72 -10.81 4.45
N PHE A 155 -5.55 -10.65 3.14
CA PHE A 155 -6.39 -9.81 2.29
C PHE A 155 -7.53 -10.59 1.63
N LEU A 156 -7.69 -11.89 1.90
CA LEU A 156 -8.77 -12.70 1.32
C LEU A 156 -10.15 -12.04 1.58
N ASN A 157 -10.98 -11.97 0.55
CA ASN A 157 -12.28 -11.29 0.51
C ASN A 157 -12.25 -9.76 0.62
N ALA A 158 -11.08 -9.10 0.65
CA ALA A 158 -11.02 -7.65 0.53
C ALA A 158 -11.70 -7.22 -0.78
N PRO A 159 -12.77 -6.38 -0.74
CA PRO A 159 -13.51 -6.00 -1.94
C PRO A 159 -12.69 -5.02 -2.79
N PHE A 160 -12.90 -5.07 -4.10
CA PHE A 160 -12.30 -4.10 -5.00
C PHE A 160 -12.79 -2.68 -4.68
N GLN A 161 -11.84 -1.75 -4.57
CA GLN A 161 -12.10 -0.32 -4.51
C GLN A 161 -10.96 0.40 -5.22
N ALA A 162 -11.27 1.14 -6.29
CA ALA A 162 -10.29 1.97 -6.97
C ALA A 162 -9.62 2.94 -5.98
N GLY A 163 -8.29 2.93 -5.93
CA GLY A 163 -7.51 3.73 -4.97
C GLY A 163 -7.45 3.19 -3.53
N GLY A 164 -8.02 2.01 -3.27
CA GLY A 164 -8.02 1.38 -1.95
C GLY A 164 -6.69 0.72 -1.58
N ARG A 165 -6.28 0.80 -0.31
CA ARG A 165 -5.09 0.11 0.26
C ARG A 165 -5.42 -0.58 1.58
N SER A 166 -6.60 -1.20 1.70
CA SER A 166 -7.01 -1.86 2.94
C SER A 166 -7.92 -3.09 2.73
N ILE A 167 -8.14 -3.87 3.78
CA ILE A 167 -9.08 -5.01 3.74
C ILE A 167 -10.55 -4.60 3.55
N PHE A 168 -10.90 -3.33 3.70
CA PHE A 168 -12.26 -2.81 3.48
C PHE A 168 -12.46 -2.25 2.06
N GLY A 169 -11.39 -2.18 1.28
CA GLY A 169 -11.37 -1.63 -0.07
C GLY A 169 -9.95 -1.66 -0.59
N LEU A 170 -9.73 -2.44 -1.63
CA LEU A 170 -8.40 -2.74 -2.16
C LEU A 170 -8.37 -2.55 -3.68
N ASP A 171 -7.43 -1.76 -4.14
CA ASP A 171 -7.06 -1.68 -5.55
C ASP A 171 -6.10 -2.82 -5.88
N GLU A 172 -6.16 -3.40 -7.08
CA GLU A 172 -5.38 -4.60 -7.41
C GLU A 172 -3.87 -4.33 -7.34
N GLU A 173 -3.37 -3.33 -8.07
CA GLU A 173 -1.93 -3.01 -8.09
C GLU A 173 -1.47 -2.55 -6.70
N GLN A 174 -2.22 -1.64 -6.06
CA GLN A 174 -1.81 -1.13 -4.75
C GLN A 174 -1.91 -2.19 -3.65
N GLY A 175 -2.82 -3.16 -3.80
CA GLY A 175 -2.98 -4.29 -2.88
C GLY A 175 -1.80 -5.24 -2.94
N PHE A 176 -1.37 -5.65 -4.14
CA PHE A 176 -0.15 -6.45 -4.29
C PHE A 176 1.08 -5.67 -3.84
N ALA A 177 1.22 -4.40 -4.24
CA ALA A 177 2.31 -3.55 -3.76
C ALA A 177 2.36 -3.46 -2.22
N LEU A 178 1.20 -3.39 -1.56
CA LEU A 178 1.09 -3.41 -0.10
C LEU A 178 1.49 -4.76 0.51
N ILE A 179 1.02 -5.88 -0.05
CA ILE A 179 1.38 -7.24 0.39
C ILE A 179 2.91 -7.42 0.35
N PHE A 180 3.54 -7.09 -0.77
CA PHE A 180 4.99 -7.16 -0.92
C PHE A 180 5.71 -6.17 0.01
N ALA A 181 5.18 -4.96 0.19
CA ALA A 181 5.75 -4.00 1.11
C ALA A 181 5.71 -4.47 2.57
N ILE A 182 4.62 -5.10 3.02
CA ILE A 182 4.52 -5.71 4.36
C ILE A 182 5.58 -6.81 4.51
N ALA A 183 5.78 -7.62 3.46
CA ALA A 183 6.77 -8.69 3.40
C ALA A 183 8.24 -8.22 3.24
N GLY A 184 8.50 -6.90 3.18
CA GLY A 184 9.85 -6.35 3.07
C GLY A 184 10.38 -6.21 1.63
N TYR A 185 9.53 -6.37 0.62
CA TYR A 185 9.87 -6.20 -0.80
C TYR A 185 9.30 -4.88 -1.33
N SER A 186 10.17 -3.95 -1.72
CA SER A 186 9.75 -2.63 -2.20
C SER A 186 9.20 -2.71 -3.63
N TRP A 187 8.01 -2.14 -3.83
CA TRP A 187 7.41 -1.86 -5.13
C TRP A 187 7.14 -0.36 -5.21
N LYS A 188 8.07 0.38 -5.83
CA LYS A 188 8.01 1.85 -5.88
C LYS A 188 7.90 2.33 -7.33
N SER A 189 6.91 3.18 -7.61
CA SER A 189 6.75 3.82 -8.94
C SER A 189 6.72 2.82 -10.10
N GLY A 190 5.96 1.74 -9.97
CA GLY A 190 5.84 0.68 -10.98
C GLY A 190 7.07 -0.24 -11.12
N LYS A 191 8.10 -0.06 -10.29
CA LYS A 191 9.25 -0.98 -10.23
C LYS A 191 8.87 -2.19 -9.39
N ILE A 192 8.36 -3.21 -10.09
CA ILE A 192 7.98 -4.49 -9.48
C ILE A 192 9.24 -5.19 -8.94
N PRO A 193 9.21 -5.70 -7.69
CA PRO A 193 10.34 -6.44 -7.13
C PRO A 193 10.62 -7.76 -7.87
N GLY A 194 11.79 -8.33 -7.61
CA GLY A 194 12.18 -9.64 -8.12
C GLY A 194 12.79 -9.64 -9.53
N LYS A 195 13.11 -10.84 -10.00
CA LYS A 195 13.74 -11.08 -11.31
C LYS A 195 12.74 -11.76 -12.23
N SER A 196 12.70 -11.38 -13.51
CA SER A 196 11.90 -12.10 -14.50
C SER A 196 12.43 -13.52 -14.65
N VAL A 197 11.53 -14.50 -14.60
CA VAL A 197 11.77 -15.92 -14.81
C VAL A 197 10.70 -16.49 -15.74
N THR A 198 10.90 -17.70 -16.23
CA THR A 198 9.87 -18.41 -16.99
C THR A 198 8.76 -18.91 -16.04
N PRO A 199 7.51 -19.10 -16.51
CA PRO A 199 6.42 -19.62 -15.68
C PRO A 199 6.74 -20.99 -15.06
N GLU A 200 7.53 -21.83 -15.76
CA GLU A 200 7.95 -23.15 -15.30
C GLU A 200 8.96 -23.10 -14.14
N GLU A 201 9.65 -21.97 -13.96
CA GLU A 201 10.59 -21.71 -12.87
C GLU A 201 9.91 -21.08 -11.64
N ALA A 202 8.60 -20.80 -11.73
CA ALA A 202 7.85 -20.17 -10.67
C ALA A 202 7.75 -21.03 -9.40
N LEU A 203 7.86 -20.38 -8.26
CA LEU A 203 7.74 -20.99 -6.94
C LEU A 203 6.71 -20.24 -6.09
N PRO A 204 6.10 -20.89 -5.07
CA PRO A 204 5.15 -20.24 -4.17
C PRO A 204 5.72 -18.93 -3.59
N GLY A 205 4.95 -17.85 -3.61
CA GLY A 205 5.40 -16.50 -3.25
C GLY A 205 5.85 -15.64 -4.43
N ASP A 206 5.93 -16.20 -5.65
CA ASP A 206 6.24 -15.43 -6.85
C ASP A 206 5.02 -14.70 -7.40
N LEU A 207 5.27 -13.63 -8.15
CA LEU A 207 4.22 -12.77 -8.70
C LEU A 207 4.04 -13.05 -10.19
N PHE A 208 2.82 -13.40 -10.58
CA PHE A 208 2.41 -13.47 -11.97
C PHE A 208 1.77 -12.15 -12.37
N ILE A 209 2.14 -11.66 -13.56
CA ILE A 209 1.68 -10.38 -14.08
C ILE A 209 1.18 -10.60 -15.50
N PHE A 210 -0.03 -10.14 -15.74
CA PHE A 210 -0.62 -10.10 -17.07
C PHE A 210 -0.90 -8.65 -17.43
N ARG A 211 -0.43 -8.18 -18.59
CA ARG A 211 -0.65 -6.82 -19.06
C ARG A 211 -1.42 -6.82 -20.37
N ASP A 212 -2.55 -6.13 -20.38
CA ASP A 212 -3.31 -5.82 -21.58
C ASP A 212 -2.82 -4.47 -22.14
N LEU A 213 -2.11 -4.52 -23.27
CA LEU A 213 -1.54 -3.32 -23.88
C LEU A 213 -2.58 -2.46 -24.60
N GLU A 214 -3.71 -3.03 -25.01
CA GLU A 214 -4.79 -2.31 -25.68
C GLU A 214 -5.63 -1.51 -24.67
N LYS A 215 -5.94 -2.13 -23.52
CA LYS A 215 -6.71 -1.50 -22.44
C LYS A 215 -5.85 -0.70 -21.46
N GLN A 216 -4.53 -0.91 -21.48
CA GLN A 216 -3.61 -0.36 -20.48
C GLN A 216 -3.93 -0.84 -19.05
N GLU A 217 -4.40 -2.08 -18.94
CA GLU A 217 -4.76 -2.73 -17.67
C GLU A 217 -3.71 -3.78 -17.34
N SER A 218 -3.50 -4.02 -16.05
CA SER A 218 -2.60 -5.08 -15.57
C SER A 218 -3.31 -5.87 -14.48
N HIS A 219 -3.22 -7.19 -14.58
CA HIS A 219 -3.69 -8.13 -13.59
C HIS A 219 -2.51 -8.82 -12.92
N PHE A 220 -2.69 -9.15 -11.65
CA PHE A 220 -1.64 -9.63 -10.78
C PHE A 220 -2.14 -10.85 -10.00
N GLY A 221 -1.24 -11.80 -9.77
CA GLY A 221 -1.53 -12.95 -8.95
C GLY A 221 -0.31 -13.42 -8.17
N LEU A 222 -0.48 -13.70 -6.88
CA LEU A 222 0.54 -14.31 -6.03
C LEU A 222 0.39 -15.82 -6.12
N PHE A 223 1.37 -16.49 -6.72
CA PHE A 223 1.36 -17.94 -6.85
C PHE A 223 1.53 -18.58 -5.47
N LEU A 224 0.60 -19.45 -5.07
CA LEU A 224 0.60 -20.11 -3.75
C LEU A 224 1.14 -21.55 -3.81
N GLY A 225 1.43 -22.06 -5.01
CA GLY A 225 1.82 -23.45 -5.22
C GLY A 225 0.65 -24.39 -5.40
N ALA A 226 0.96 -25.61 -5.88
CA ALA A 226 -0.04 -26.65 -6.18
C ALA A 226 -1.19 -26.11 -7.05
N GLU A 227 -0.85 -25.39 -8.12
CA GLU A 227 -1.78 -24.73 -9.04
C GLU A 227 -2.67 -23.65 -8.40
N ASN A 228 -2.47 -23.24 -7.14
CA ASN A 228 -3.27 -22.19 -6.52
C ASN A 228 -2.65 -20.81 -6.73
N ILE A 229 -3.51 -19.81 -6.91
CA ILE A 229 -3.13 -18.41 -7.06
C ILE A 229 -4.08 -17.50 -6.27
N LEU A 230 -3.50 -16.51 -5.59
CA LEU A 230 -4.24 -15.43 -4.96
C LEU A 230 -4.31 -14.25 -5.92
N TRP A 231 -5.50 -13.80 -6.28
CA TRP A 231 -5.72 -12.75 -7.29
C TRP A 231 -7.04 -12.02 -7.04
N MET A 232 -7.30 -10.96 -7.81
CA MET A 232 -8.47 -10.11 -7.64
C MET A 232 -9.46 -10.21 -8.80
N ASP A 233 -10.72 -10.51 -8.48
CA ASP A 233 -11.88 -10.34 -9.36
C ASP A 233 -13.06 -9.89 -8.48
N ASN A 234 -13.35 -8.58 -8.53
CA ASN A 234 -14.28 -7.87 -7.63
C ASN A 234 -13.94 -7.93 -6.13
N LYS A 235 -13.13 -8.90 -5.71
CA LYS A 235 -12.53 -9.08 -4.39
C LYS A 235 -11.28 -9.95 -4.53
N MET A 236 -10.40 -9.88 -3.54
CA MET A 236 -9.29 -10.81 -3.43
C MET A 236 -9.81 -12.24 -3.16
N LYS A 237 -9.39 -13.22 -3.95
CA LYS A 237 -9.80 -14.63 -3.84
C LYS A 237 -8.63 -15.57 -4.17
N VAL A 238 -8.78 -16.82 -3.77
CA VAL A 238 -7.90 -17.92 -4.17
C VAL A 238 -8.68 -18.82 -5.12
N SER A 239 -8.06 -19.18 -6.25
CA SER A 239 -8.56 -20.21 -7.18
C SER A 239 -7.37 -21.04 -7.69
N ASP A 240 -7.66 -22.00 -8.55
CA ASP A 240 -6.63 -22.59 -9.40
C ASP A 240 -6.18 -21.63 -10.52
N LEU A 241 -5.07 -21.96 -11.16
CA LEU A 241 -4.51 -21.21 -12.29
C LEU A 241 -5.45 -21.23 -13.51
N ASP A 242 -6.16 -22.34 -13.76
CA ASP A 242 -7.09 -22.46 -14.89
C ASP A 242 -8.22 -21.42 -14.81
N GLU A 243 -8.82 -21.22 -13.64
CA GLU A 243 -9.85 -20.20 -13.42
C GLU A 243 -9.30 -18.78 -13.66
N TRP A 244 -8.08 -18.50 -13.21
CA TRP A 244 -7.44 -17.20 -13.43
C TRP A 244 -7.15 -16.96 -14.91
N GLU A 245 -6.61 -17.96 -15.61
CA GLU A 245 -6.38 -17.88 -17.05
C GLU A 245 -7.67 -17.69 -17.84
N ASP A 246 -8.75 -18.40 -17.48
CA ASP A 246 -10.06 -18.22 -18.11
C ASP A 246 -10.62 -16.82 -17.88
N PHE A 247 -10.44 -16.26 -16.69
CA PHE A 247 -10.77 -14.86 -16.43
C PHE A 247 -9.99 -13.92 -17.35
N LEU A 248 -8.67 -14.09 -17.47
CA LEU A 248 -7.83 -13.25 -18.33
C LEU A 248 -8.28 -13.37 -19.79
N ARG A 249 -8.48 -14.59 -20.31
CA ARG A 249 -8.94 -14.85 -21.68
C ARG A 249 -10.27 -14.16 -22.01
N ASN A 250 -11.20 -14.13 -21.06
CA ASN A 250 -12.53 -13.56 -21.28
C ASN A 250 -12.60 -12.04 -21.11
N ASN A 251 -11.63 -11.43 -20.41
CA ASN A 251 -11.69 -10.02 -20.03
C ASN A 251 -10.60 -9.16 -20.68
N THR A 252 -9.75 -9.70 -21.55
CA THR A 252 -8.59 -8.97 -22.11
C THR A 252 -8.64 -8.86 -23.64
N GLY A 253 -7.90 -7.90 -24.16
CA GLY A 253 -7.70 -7.63 -25.58
C GLY A 253 -6.77 -8.66 -26.24
N LYS A 254 -6.35 -8.38 -27.47
CA LYS A 254 -5.52 -9.32 -28.24
C LYS A 254 -4.03 -9.17 -27.98
N GLN A 255 -3.59 -7.99 -27.55
CA GLN A 255 -2.18 -7.70 -27.30
C GLN A 255 -1.87 -7.79 -25.82
N VAL A 256 -1.34 -8.94 -25.44
CA VAL A 256 -1.14 -9.28 -24.03
C VAL A 256 0.30 -9.70 -23.78
N VAL A 257 0.81 -9.38 -22.59
CA VAL A 257 2.16 -9.73 -22.14
C VAL A 257 2.07 -10.41 -20.79
N PHE A 258 2.72 -11.57 -20.67
CA PHE A 258 2.86 -12.28 -19.40
C PHE A 258 4.29 -12.13 -18.87
N ASP A 259 4.42 -11.89 -17.57
CA ASP A 259 5.70 -11.74 -16.87
C ASP A 259 5.59 -12.39 -15.49
N THR A 260 6.56 -13.24 -15.16
CA THR A 260 6.67 -13.90 -13.86
C THR A 260 7.86 -13.36 -13.11
N ARG A 261 7.66 -12.94 -11.86
CA ARG A 261 8.71 -12.38 -11.00
C ARG A 261 9.03 -13.32 -9.86
N LEU A 262 10.26 -13.82 -9.86
CA LEU A 262 10.87 -14.51 -8.72
C LEU A 262 11.17 -13.47 -7.63
N ILE A 263 10.39 -13.47 -6.54
CA ILE A 263 10.45 -12.46 -5.48
C ILE A 263 11.43 -12.87 -4.38
N VAL A 264 11.32 -14.12 -3.92
CA VAL A 264 12.13 -14.68 -2.85
C VAL A 264 13.25 -15.51 -3.46
N GLY A 265 14.45 -14.94 -3.55
CA GLY A 265 15.63 -15.59 -4.11
C GLY A 265 16.47 -16.34 -3.09
#